data_AF-A0A7J6CTA8-F1
#
_entry.id   AF-A0A7J6CTA8-F1
#
_cell.length_a   1.000
_cell.length_b   1.000
_cell.length_c   1.000
_cell.angle_alpha   90.00
_cell.angle_beta   90.00
_cell.angle_gamma   90.00
#
_symmetry.space_group_name_H-M   'P 1'
#
loop_
_entity.id
_entity.type
_entity.pdbx_description
1 polymer ?
#
loop_
_entity_poly.entity_id
_entity_poly.type
_entity_poly.pdbx_seq_one_letter_code
_entity_poly.pdbx_strand_id
1 'polypeptide(L)'
;MLMHIAMFVVLVLSIRPADGFPNYKDDYMDEDLATFDYYKGTDEFAEGNRTQECEECVPELCPLPLGCRAGLVQDSCGCCSQCANLEGQSCDLGQRNVYYGLCGENLECKLDRSDGADAEEPEAQCACLSQKPLCGSDGQTYTNICKYKEAAYSNPGLNVSDGPCRTVPIIKVPPHNLVNVTGSSIAFLCEVFAFPMALVEWRKDGKEVILPGDDPHISVQSRGGPQKYELSSWLQIEEASQMDSGTYRCIARNELGHVSATAILGVLPPDEMSTYLEQNLNEMSYDQLQDRDYY
;
A
#
# COMPACT_ATOMS: atom_id res chain seq x y z
N MET A 1 10.77 -67.15 -24.76
CA MET A 1 10.95 -67.24 -23.29
C MET A 1 10.27 -66.02 -22.71
N LEU A 2 8.96 -66.11 -22.49
CA LEU A 2 8.27 -66.40 -21.22
C LEU A 2 7.82 -65.10 -20.53
N MET A 3 6.49 -65.00 -20.41
CA MET A 3 5.67 -63.94 -19.85
C MET A 3 5.84 -63.85 -18.32
N HIS A 4 5.63 -62.64 -17.76
CA HIS A 4 4.83 -62.50 -16.54
C HIS A 4 3.96 -61.24 -16.60
N ILE A 5 2.67 -61.48 -16.34
CA ILE A 5 1.53 -60.57 -16.35
C ILE A 5 1.37 -60.03 -14.92
N ALA A 6 1.15 -58.72 -14.75
CA ALA A 6 0.60 -58.15 -13.53
C ALA A 6 -0.62 -57.29 -13.90
N MET A 7 -1.81 -57.76 -13.50
CA MET A 7 -3.05 -57.00 -13.53
C MET A 7 -3.04 -55.94 -12.43
N PHE A 8 -3.40 -54.70 -12.77
CA PHE A 8 -3.91 -53.73 -11.81
C PHE A 8 -5.32 -53.31 -12.22
N VAL A 9 -6.23 -53.44 -11.25
CA VAL A 9 -7.67 -53.21 -11.34
C VAL A 9 -7.94 -51.70 -11.29
N VAL A 10 -8.60 -51.15 -12.31
CA VAL A 10 -9.09 -49.76 -12.33
C VAL A 10 -10.51 -49.75 -11.78
N LEU A 11 -10.69 -49.11 -10.62
CA LEU A 11 -12.00 -48.81 -10.03
C LEU A 11 -12.60 -47.59 -10.73
N VAL A 12 -13.61 -47.82 -11.58
CA VAL A 12 -14.43 -46.77 -12.21
C VAL A 12 -15.59 -46.45 -11.28
N LEU A 13 -15.59 -45.26 -10.67
CA LEU A 13 -16.75 -44.74 -9.94
C LEU A 13 -17.69 -44.03 -10.93
N SER A 14 -18.81 -44.69 -11.20
CA SER A 14 -19.92 -44.17 -12.00
C SER A 14 -20.74 -43.17 -11.20
N ILE A 15 -20.70 -41.88 -11.58
CA ILE A 15 -21.65 -40.88 -11.06
C ILE A 15 -22.95 -41.02 -11.86
N ARG A 16 -24.04 -41.42 -11.18
CA ARG A 16 -25.41 -41.33 -11.69
C ARG A 16 -26.06 -40.04 -11.17
N PRO A 17 -26.94 -39.38 -11.95
CA PRO A 17 -27.67 -38.20 -11.50
C PRO A 17 -28.73 -38.63 -10.47
N ALA A 18 -28.81 -37.92 -9.35
CA ALA A 18 -29.88 -38.10 -8.38
C ALA A 18 -31.01 -37.13 -8.68
N ASP A 19 -32.21 -37.71 -8.80
CA ASP A 19 -33.50 -37.06 -9.00
C ASP A 19 -33.85 -36.06 -7.89
N GLY A 20 -34.66 -35.07 -8.26
CA GLY A 20 -35.07 -33.95 -7.40
C GLY A 20 -35.87 -34.38 -6.15
N PHE A 21 -35.66 -33.62 -5.08
CA PHE A 21 -36.36 -33.82 -3.81
C PHE A 21 -37.75 -33.15 -3.80
N PRO A 22 -38.73 -33.72 -3.07
CA PRO A 22 -40.11 -33.29 -3.07
C PRO A 22 -40.36 -32.07 -2.19
N ASN A 23 -41.34 -31.28 -2.61
CA ASN A 23 -41.84 -30.06 -1.98
C ASN A 23 -42.62 -30.42 -0.70
N TYR A 24 -42.09 -30.09 0.49
CA TYR A 24 -42.79 -30.25 1.76
C TYR A 24 -43.47 -28.93 2.12
N LYS A 25 -44.80 -28.96 2.24
CA LYS A 25 -45.61 -27.85 2.77
C LYS A 25 -45.74 -28.00 4.28
N ASP A 26 -45.24 -27.03 5.02
CA ASP A 26 -45.56 -26.87 6.44
C ASP A 26 -46.90 -26.13 6.59
N ASP A 27 -47.96 -26.88 6.86
CA ASP A 27 -49.18 -26.38 7.50
C ASP A 27 -49.24 -27.06 8.87
N TYR A 28 -49.03 -26.33 9.97
CA TYR A 28 -49.59 -26.51 11.33
C TYR A 28 -48.90 -25.51 12.28
N MET A 29 -49.46 -24.30 12.35
CA MET A 29 -49.17 -23.33 13.42
C MET A 29 -50.14 -23.63 14.57
N ASP A 30 -49.63 -24.17 15.68
CA ASP A 30 -50.37 -24.26 16.93
C ASP A 30 -50.47 -22.87 17.57
N GLU A 31 -51.67 -22.30 17.57
CA GLU A 31 -52.11 -21.27 18.52
C GLU A 31 -52.21 -21.92 19.90
N ASP A 32 -51.23 -21.70 20.79
CA ASP A 32 -51.41 -21.65 22.27
C ASP A 32 -50.08 -21.55 23.07
N LEU A 33 -49.11 -20.73 22.64
CA LEU A 33 -48.00 -20.30 23.51
C LEU A 33 -47.75 -18.78 23.47
N ALA A 34 -48.81 -18.00 23.24
CA ALA A 34 -48.79 -16.55 23.36
C ALA A 34 -49.13 -16.10 24.80
N THR A 35 -48.33 -16.48 25.81
CA THR A 35 -48.24 -15.78 27.12
C THR A 35 -46.96 -16.24 27.86
N PHE A 36 -45.79 -15.96 27.31
CA PHE A 36 -44.53 -16.04 28.08
C PHE A 36 -43.70 -14.78 27.81
N ASP A 37 -43.96 -13.76 28.63
CA ASP A 37 -43.10 -12.61 28.96
C ASP A 37 -42.19 -12.00 27.88
N TYR A 38 -42.79 -11.55 26.77
CA TYR A 38 -42.12 -10.63 25.85
C TYR A 38 -42.05 -9.16 26.38
N TYR A 39 -42.52 -8.91 27.61
CA TYR A 39 -42.45 -7.62 28.31
C TYR A 39 -41.61 -7.70 29.60
N LYS A 40 -40.50 -8.43 29.57
CA LYS A 40 -39.46 -8.36 30.61
C LYS A 40 -38.06 -8.36 30.02
N GLY A 41 -37.88 -7.60 28.94
CA GLY A 41 -36.59 -7.36 28.30
C GLY A 41 -36.34 -5.90 27.91
N THR A 42 -37.20 -4.97 28.33
CA THR A 42 -37.09 -3.54 27.99
C THR A 42 -36.87 -2.62 29.20
N ASP A 43 -36.64 -3.17 30.40
CA ASP A 43 -36.20 -2.41 31.59
C ASP A 43 -34.74 -2.70 31.99
N GLU A 44 -33.93 -3.29 31.11
CA GLU A 44 -32.46 -3.36 31.26
C GLU A 44 -31.70 -2.58 30.16
N PHE A 45 -32.43 -1.76 29.38
CA PHE A 45 -31.86 -0.90 28.33
C PHE A 45 -31.98 0.59 28.65
N ALA A 46 -32.00 0.95 29.93
CA ALA A 46 -32.05 2.34 30.37
C ALA A 46 -31.35 2.57 31.72
N GLU A 47 -30.12 2.08 31.90
CA GLU A 47 -29.11 2.66 32.81
C GLU A 47 -27.76 1.93 32.65
N GLY A 48 -27.26 1.96 31.42
CA GLY A 48 -25.89 1.57 31.10
C GLY A 48 -24.91 2.73 31.22
N ASN A 49 -25.09 3.65 32.17
CA ASN A 49 -23.99 4.49 32.62
C ASN A 49 -23.07 3.61 33.48
N ARG A 50 -22.54 2.53 32.90
CA ARG A 50 -21.38 1.83 33.45
C ARG A 50 -20.22 2.79 33.23
N THR A 51 -20.05 3.72 34.16
CA THR A 51 -18.72 3.82 34.75
C THR A 51 -18.36 2.39 35.11
N GLN A 52 -17.59 1.73 34.26
CA GLN A 52 -17.01 0.45 34.59
C GLN A 52 -16.08 0.78 35.75
N GLU A 53 -16.62 0.68 36.96
CA GLU A 53 -15.88 0.93 38.17
C GLU A 53 -14.78 -0.12 38.17
N CYS A 54 -13.57 0.36 37.89
CA CYS A 54 -12.41 -0.47 37.90
C CYS A 54 -12.27 -1.09 39.28
N GLU A 55 -12.13 -2.41 39.31
CA GLU A 55 -11.80 -3.12 40.54
C GLU A 55 -10.42 -2.67 41.04
N GLU A 56 -10.14 -2.95 42.31
CA GLU A 56 -8.83 -2.64 42.89
C GLU A 56 -7.73 -3.37 42.12
N CYS A 57 -6.72 -2.62 41.67
CA CYS A 57 -5.67 -3.16 40.83
C CYS A 57 -4.81 -4.18 41.60
N VAL A 58 -4.68 -5.38 41.05
CA VAL A 58 -3.77 -6.43 41.55
C VAL A 58 -2.69 -6.72 40.50
N PRO A 59 -1.53 -6.03 40.55
CA PRO A 59 -0.51 -6.09 39.49
C PRO A 59 0.07 -7.48 39.23
N GLU A 60 0.12 -8.33 40.24
CA GLU A 60 0.67 -9.69 40.14
C GLU A 60 -0.17 -10.62 39.25
N LEU A 61 -1.42 -10.25 38.98
CA LEU A 61 -2.32 -11.00 38.08
C LEU A 61 -2.23 -10.51 36.63
N CYS A 62 -1.46 -9.45 36.36
CA CYS A 62 -1.34 -8.91 35.02
C CYS A 62 -0.58 -9.87 34.10
N PRO A 63 -1.10 -10.13 32.89
CA PRO A 63 -0.36 -10.90 31.90
C PRO A 63 0.90 -10.13 31.48
N LEU A 64 2.00 -10.85 31.27
CA LEU A 64 3.24 -10.25 30.78
C LEU A 64 3.11 -9.91 29.28
N PRO A 65 3.19 -8.63 28.90
CA PRO A 65 3.08 -8.24 27.51
C PRO A 65 4.42 -8.52 26.79
N LEU A 66 4.38 -9.34 25.74
CA LEU A 66 5.55 -9.74 24.96
C LEU A 66 5.50 -9.16 23.54
N GLY A 67 6.64 -8.72 23.02
CA GLY A 67 6.74 -8.26 21.62
C GLY A 67 6.20 -6.86 21.35
N CYS A 68 6.05 -6.00 22.37
CA CYS A 68 5.43 -4.69 22.22
C CYS A 68 6.35 -3.65 21.55
N ARG A 69 6.42 -3.71 20.22
CA ARG A 69 7.28 -2.85 19.39
C ARG A 69 6.92 -1.36 19.46
N ALA A 70 5.66 -1.02 19.73
CA ALA A 70 5.19 0.36 19.92
C ALA A 70 5.33 0.87 21.37
N GLY A 71 5.90 0.05 22.26
CA GLY A 71 5.93 0.31 23.70
C GLY A 71 4.71 -0.23 24.43
N LEU A 72 4.60 0.15 25.70
CA LEU A 72 3.56 -0.30 26.60
C LEU A 72 2.59 0.85 26.91
N VAL A 73 1.31 0.51 26.94
CA VAL A 73 0.21 1.38 27.42
C VAL A 73 -0.47 0.69 28.60
N GLN A 74 -1.20 1.45 29.41
CA GLN A 74 -2.01 0.86 30.46
C GLN A 74 -3.37 0.41 29.90
N ASP A 75 -3.97 -0.57 30.56
CA ASP A 75 -5.38 -0.93 30.33
C ASP A 75 -6.32 0.25 30.65
N SER A 76 -7.62 0.08 30.37
CA SER A 76 -8.64 1.12 30.64
C SER A 76 -8.75 1.52 32.11
N CYS A 77 -8.28 0.67 33.02
CA CYS A 77 -8.30 0.88 34.45
C CYS A 77 -6.97 1.41 35.02
N GLY A 78 -5.93 1.55 34.18
CA GLY A 78 -4.62 2.00 34.60
C GLY A 78 -3.80 0.95 35.36
N CYS A 79 -4.20 -0.33 35.34
CA CYS A 79 -3.63 -1.37 36.19
C CYS A 79 -2.52 -2.18 35.48
N CYS A 80 -2.88 -2.87 34.40
CA CYS A 80 -1.99 -3.75 33.67
C CYS A 80 -1.37 -3.09 32.46
N SER A 81 -0.09 -3.40 32.20
CA SER A 81 0.59 -2.99 30.98
C SER A 81 0.20 -3.89 29.80
N GLN A 82 -0.16 -3.27 28.68
CA GLN A 82 -0.53 -3.92 27.42
C GLN A 82 0.34 -3.39 26.29
N CYS A 83 0.47 -4.16 25.21
CA CYS A 83 1.14 -3.65 24.01
C CYS A 83 0.33 -2.51 23.41
N ALA A 84 1.01 -1.44 23.05
CA ALA A 84 0.39 -0.33 22.35
C ALA A 84 0.27 -0.60 20.84
N ASN A 85 -0.64 0.10 20.19
CA ASN A 85 -0.87 0.01 18.75
C ASN A 85 0.24 0.74 17.97
N LEU A 86 0.64 0.14 16.85
CA LEU A 86 1.64 0.60 15.90
C LEU A 86 1.05 1.62 14.91
N GLU A 87 1.92 2.35 14.21
CA GLU A 87 1.49 3.24 13.12
C GLU A 87 0.68 2.48 12.05
N GLY A 88 -0.52 2.98 11.74
CA GLY A 88 -1.49 2.39 10.80
C GLY A 88 -2.47 1.40 11.40
N GLN A 89 -2.33 1.02 12.69
CA GLN A 89 -3.32 0.18 13.36
C GLN A 89 -4.51 0.99 13.88
N SER A 90 -5.70 0.39 13.87
CA SER A 90 -6.91 0.97 14.44
C SER A 90 -6.72 1.31 15.92
N CYS A 91 -7.38 2.37 16.39
CA CYS A 91 -7.23 2.83 17.76
C CYS A 91 -8.50 3.49 18.28
N ASP A 92 -8.63 3.51 19.61
CA ASP A 92 -9.72 4.20 20.28
C ASP A 92 -9.39 5.69 20.43
N LEU A 93 -10.31 6.57 20.03
CA LEU A 93 -10.13 8.01 20.16
C LEU A 93 -10.09 8.45 21.64
N GLY A 94 -9.10 9.29 21.95
CA GLY A 94 -8.88 9.82 23.30
C GLY A 94 -7.96 8.92 24.14
N GLN A 95 -8.30 8.75 25.42
CA GLN A 95 -7.52 7.96 26.39
C GLN A 95 -8.24 6.70 26.86
N ARG A 96 -9.37 6.35 26.23
CA ARG A 96 -10.18 5.20 26.66
C ARG A 96 -9.76 3.98 25.84
N ASN A 97 -9.23 2.96 26.50
CA ASN A 97 -8.89 1.66 25.92
C ASN A 97 -10.13 0.73 25.97
N VAL A 98 -11.05 0.87 25.02
CA VAL A 98 -12.37 0.22 25.06
C VAL A 98 -12.46 -0.96 24.10
N TYR A 99 -11.93 -0.82 22.89
CA TYR A 99 -12.11 -1.80 21.82
C TYR A 99 -10.83 -2.02 21.03
N TYR A 100 -10.31 -0.98 20.37
CA TYR A 100 -9.11 -1.09 19.53
C TYR A 100 -7.82 -0.87 20.31
N GLY A 101 -7.87 -0.20 21.46
CA GLY A 101 -6.71 0.10 22.28
C GLY A 101 -6.02 1.42 21.94
N LEU A 102 -4.94 1.70 22.68
CA LEU A 102 -4.22 2.97 22.63
C LEU A 102 -2.98 2.89 21.75
N CYS A 103 -2.67 3.99 21.09
CA CYS A 103 -1.45 4.14 20.30
C CYS A 103 -0.20 4.18 21.18
N GLY A 104 0.91 3.71 20.61
CA GLY A 104 2.21 3.71 21.29
C GLY A 104 2.85 5.08 21.47
N GLU A 105 4.05 5.06 22.02
CA GLU A 105 4.78 6.29 22.30
C GLU A 105 5.15 7.02 20.99
N ASN A 106 4.92 8.33 20.94
CA ASN A 106 5.02 9.18 19.73
C ASN A 106 3.97 8.91 18.64
N LEU A 107 2.89 8.21 18.97
CA LEU A 107 1.75 8.03 18.07
C LEU A 107 0.52 8.77 18.63
N GLU A 108 -0.37 9.19 17.73
CA GLU A 108 -1.66 9.81 18.06
C GLU A 108 -2.76 9.14 17.26
N CYS A 109 -3.88 8.84 17.90
CA CYS A 109 -5.05 8.25 17.25
C CYS A 109 -5.81 9.31 16.45
N LYS A 110 -5.89 9.17 15.13
CA LYS A 110 -6.53 10.13 14.22
C LYS A 110 -7.53 9.45 13.32
N LEU A 111 -8.67 10.11 13.08
CA LEU A 111 -9.61 9.70 12.04
C LEU A 111 -8.96 9.88 10.68
N ASP A 112 -8.87 8.82 9.90
CA ASP A 112 -8.50 8.95 8.50
C ASP A 112 -9.70 9.50 7.73
N ARG A 113 -9.47 10.58 6.97
CA ARG A 113 -10.47 11.21 6.10
C ARG A 113 -10.12 11.00 4.63
N SER A 114 -9.17 10.12 4.33
CA SER A 114 -8.72 9.83 2.96
C SER A 114 -9.72 8.99 2.17
N ASP A 115 -10.63 8.28 2.84
CA ASP A 115 -11.68 7.55 2.16
C ASP A 115 -12.76 8.54 1.73
N GLY A 116 -13.01 8.55 0.42
CA GLY A 116 -14.04 9.34 -0.23
C GLY A 116 -15.40 9.17 0.47
N ALA A 117 -16.33 10.06 0.12
CA ALA A 117 -17.62 10.27 0.76
C ALA A 117 -18.61 9.07 0.76
N ASP A 118 -18.13 7.83 0.59
CA ASP A 118 -18.90 6.59 0.50
C ASP A 118 -18.51 5.54 1.58
N ALA A 119 -17.59 5.83 2.52
CA ALA A 119 -17.38 4.98 3.71
C ALA A 119 -18.30 5.44 4.86
N GLU A 120 -19.18 4.55 5.34
CA GLU A 120 -20.23 4.91 6.30
C GLU A 120 -19.71 5.35 7.68
N GLU A 121 -18.45 5.10 8.05
CA GLU A 121 -17.82 5.70 9.25
C GLU A 121 -16.29 5.82 9.05
N PRO A 122 -15.67 6.98 9.34
CA PRO A 122 -14.22 7.13 9.24
C PRO A 122 -13.52 6.31 10.35
N GLU A 123 -12.58 5.44 9.97
CA GLU A 123 -11.82 4.65 10.92
C GLU A 123 -10.67 5.48 11.54
N ALA A 124 -10.47 5.33 12.86
CA ALA A 124 -9.37 5.98 13.56
C ALA A 124 -8.14 5.07 13.58
N GLN A 125 -6.98 5.60 13.17
CA GLN A 125 -5.71 4.88 13.13
C GLN A 125 -4.58 5.65 13.82
N CYS A 126 -3.60 4.92 14.34
CA CYS A 126 -2.43 5.51 14.96
C CYS A 126 -1.51 6.15 13.91
N ALA A 127 -1.24 7.43 14.04
CA ALA A 127 -0.34 8.18 13.17
C ALA A 127 0.87 8.72 13.94
N CYS A 128 2.07 8.64 13.37
CA CYS A 128 3.26 9.14 14.04
C CYS A 128 3.24 10.66 14.19
N LEU A 129 3.55 11.15 15.39
CA LEU A 129 3.56 12.57 15.72
C LEU A 129 4.59 13.37 14.91
N SER A 130 5.68 12.72 14.46
CA SER A 130 6.78 13.40 13.77
C SER A 130 7.25 12.62 12.55
N GLN A 131 6.89 13.11 11.35
CA GLN A 131 7.35 12.60 10.06
C GLN A 131 8.76 13.12 9.67
N LYS A 132 9.67 13.19 10.65
CA LYS A 132 11.08 13.58 10.42
C LYS A 132 11.93 12.32 10.26
N PRO A 133 12.69 12.19 9.16
CA PRO A 133 13.52 11.01 8.97
C PRO A 133 14.76 11.02 9.86
N LEU A 134 15.24 9.81 10.15
CA LEU A 134 16.38 9.54 11.01
C LEU A 134 17.32 8.56 10.31
N CYS A 135 18.62 8.75 10.47
CA CYS A 135 19.63 7.86 9.93
C CYS A 135 20.09 6.91 11.02
N GLY A 136 19.82 5.61 10.86
CA GLY A 136 20.28 4.59 11.77
C GLY A 136 21.76 4.28 11.61
N SER A 137 22.36 3.82 12.71
CA SER A 137 23.73 3.27 12.73
C SER A 137 23.90 2.02 11.87
N ASP A 138 22.80 1.40 11.43
CA ASP A 138 22.73 0.31 10.45
C ASP A 138 22.76 0.80 8.99
N GLY A 139 22.83 2.12 8.77
CA GLY A 139 22.79 2.74 7.45
C GLY A 139 21.38 2.81 6.85
N GLN A 140 20.34 2.43 7.59
CA GLN A 140 18.96 2.52 7.15
C GLN A 140 18.38 3.89 7.49
N THR A 141 17.68 4.48 6.52
CA THR A 141 16.87 5.68 6.76
C THR A 141 15.51 5.27 7.28
N TYR A 142 15.19 5.69 8.50
CA TYR A 142 13.87 5.56 9.09
C TYR A 142 13.04 6.79 8.72
N THR A 143 11.82 6.59 8.22
CA THR A 143 10.95 7.68 7.73
C THR A 143 10.47 8.60 8.85
N ASN A 144 10.32 8.05 10.06
CA ASN A 144 9.90 8.77 11.25
C ASN A 144 10.43 8.09 12.54
N ILE A 145 10.21 8.74 13.70
CA ILE A 145 10.65 8.22 15.00
C ILE A 145 9.95 6.92 15.40
N CYS A 146 8.70 6.71 14.95
CA CYS A 146 7.92 5.53 15.29
C CYS A 146 8.50 4.28 14.61
N LYS A 147 8.84 4.38 13.32
CA LYS A 147 9.54 3.31 12.59
C LYS A 147 10.92 2.99 13.15
N TYR A 148 11.66 4.00 13.59
CA TYR A 148 12.91 3.76 14.31
C TYR A 148 12.68 2.97 15.62
N LYS A 149 11.69 3.35 16.43
CA LYS A 149 11.41 2.67 17.70
C LYS A 149 11.03 1.20 17.51
N GLU A 150 10.23 0.91 16.49
CA GLU A 150 9.89 -0.46 16.11
C GLU A 150 11.14 -1.30 15.81
N ALA A 151 12.11 -0.73 15.09
CA ALA A 151 13.37 -1.39 14.76
C ALA A 151 14.31 -1.49 15.98
N ALA A 152 14.40 -0.43 16.79
CA ALA A 152 15.21 -0.39 18.01
C ALA A 152 14.74 -1.41 19.06
N TYR A 153 13.43 -1.74 19.10
CA TYR A 153 12.92 -2.84 19.91
C TYR A 153 13.57 -4.17 19.54
N SER A 154 13.71 -4.43 18.23
CA SER A 154 14.31 -5.66 17.71
C SER A 154 15.84 -5.62 17.74
N ASN A 155 16.43 -4.42 17.78
CA ASN A 155 17.87 -4.19 17.79
C ASN A 155 18.25 -3.13 18.85
N PRO A 156 18.46 -3.54 20.12
CA PRO A 156 18.71 -2.60 21.23
C PRO A 156 19.98 -1.74 21.11
N GLY A 157 20.89 -2.04 20.18
CA GLY A 157 22.10 -1.26 19.91
C GLY A 157 21.95 -0.22 18.80
N LEU A 158 20.77 -0.10 18.20
CA LEU A 158 20.51 0.81 17.09
C LEU A 158 20.48 2.26 17.59
N ASN A 159 21.45 3.06 17.14
CA ASN A 159 21.47 4.50 17.37
C ASN A 159 21.01 5.26 16.12
N VAL A 160 20.58 6.51 16.29
CA VAL A 160 20.15 7.38 15.18
C VAL A 160 20.77 8.77 15.24
N SER A 161 20.91 9.38 14.07
CA SER A 161 21.19 10.81 13.89
C SER A 161 20.05 11.51 13.15
N ASP A 162 19.98 12.83 13.28
CA ASP A 162 18.97 13.65 12.60
C ASP A 162 19.13 13.64 11.07
N GLY A 163 18.00 13.50 10.37
CA GLY A 163 17.95 13.49 8.91
C GLY A 163 18.15 12.09 8.32
N PRO A 164 17.92 11.92 7.01
CA PRO A 164 18.08 10.63 6.35
C PRO A 164 19.57 10.25 6.21
N CYS A 165 19.84 8.97 5.97
CA CYS A 165 21.20 8.53 5.70
C CYS A 165 21.70 9.08 4.37
N ARG A 166 22.96 9.48 4.36
CA ARG A 166 23.63 9.94 3.14
C ARG A 166 23.73 8.78 2.16
N THR A 167 23.25 8.99 0.94
CA THR A 167 23.20 7.95 -0.09
C THR A 167 23.40 8.55 -1.48
N VAL A 168 23.91 7.73 -2.39
CA VAL A 168 23.81 8.00 -3.83
C VAL A 168 22.34 8.14 -4.23
N PRO A 169 22.02 8.85 -5.33
CA PRO A 169 20.64 9.01 -5.75
C PRO A 169 20.03 7.66 -6.13
N ILE A 170 18.77 7.45 -5.76
CA ILE A 170 18.01 6.22 -6.01
C ILE A 170 16.75 6.62 -6.79
N ILE A 171 16.55 6.04 -7.97
CA ILE A 171 15.32 6.24 -8.75
C ILE A 171 14.23 5.39 -8.11
N LYS A 172 13.21 6.06 -7.54
CA LYS A 172 12.02 5.45 -6.94
C LYS A 172 10.99 5.11 -7.99
N VAL A 173 10.76 6.04 -8.91
CA VAL A 173 9.87 5.87 -10.06
C VAL A 173 10.68 6.18 -11.32
N PRO A 174 11.03 5.17 -12.14
CA PRO A 174 11.68 5.41 -13.42
C PRO A 174 10.67 5.94 -14.45
N PRO A 175 11.13 6.63 -15.51
CA PRO A 175 10.25 6.98 -16.60
C PRO A 175 9.74 5.72 -17.31
N HIS A 176 8.48 5.78 -17.74
CA HIS A 176 7.82 4.69 -18.45
C HIS A 176 7.84 4.93 -19.95
N ASN A 177 7.89 3.84 -20.73
CA ASN A 177 7.77 3.89 -22.18
C ASN A 177 6.39 4.44 -22.57
N LEU A 178 6.35 5.26 -23.63
CA LEU A 178 5.13 5.87 -24.13
C LEU A 178 5.06 5.70 -25.65
N VAL A 179 3.86 5.43 -26.14
CA VAL A 179 3.53 5.49 -27.57
C VAL A 179 2.35 6.43 -27.72
N ASN A 180 2.50 7.48 -28.52
CA ASN A 180 1.44 8.48 -28.71
C ASN A 180 1.38 8.97 -30.16
N VAL A 181 0.32 9.72 -30.47
CA VAL A 181 0.06 10.21 -31.83
C VAL A 181 0.76 11.55 -32.06
N THR A 182 1.09 11.84 -33.31
CA THR A 182 1.62 13.13 -33.73
C THR A 182 0.69 14.28 -33.29
N GLY A 183 1.26 15.38 -32.79
CA GLY A 183 0.56 16.55 -32.28
C GLY A 183 0.13 16.46 -30.81
N SER A 184 0.37 15.33 -30.14
CA SER A 184 0.05 15.16 -28.71
C SER A 184 1.02 15.91 -27.79
N SER A 185 0.59 16.17 -26.55
CA SER A 185 1.47 16.62 -25.46
C SER A 185 1.80 15.43 -24.57
N ILE A 186 3.08 15.24 -24.27
CA ILE A 186 3.62 14.04 -23.62
C ILE A 186 4.50 14.47 -22.45
N ALA A 187 4.47 13.74 -21.34
CA ALA A 187 5.33 13.99 -20.19
C ALA A 187 5.93 12.68 -19.66
N PHE A 188 7.26 12.66 -19.47
CA PHE A 188 7.95 11.65 -18.68
C PHE A 188 8.09 12.11 -17.24
N LEU A 189 8.03 11.17 -16.29
CA LEU A 189 8.27 11.39 -14.87
C LEU A 189 9.50 10.59 -14.42
N CYS A 190 10.39 11.20 -13.65
CA CYS A 190 11.44 10.52 -12.92
C CYS A 190 11.44 11.00 -11.46
N GLU A 191 11.20 10.08 -10.52
CA GLU A 191 11.22 10.38 -9.09
C GLU A 191 12.46 9.79 -8.43
N VAL A 192 13.19 10.63 -7.70
CA VAL A 192 14.50 10.30 -7.16
C VAL A 192 14.54 10.63 -5.69
N PHE A 193 15.01 9.68 -4.89
CA PHE A 193 15.40 9.92 -3.50
C PHE A 193 16.92 10.11 -3.41
N ALA A 194 17.39 11.17 -2.75
CA ALA A 194 18.81 11.37 -2.51
C ALA A 194 19.08 12.26 -1.29
N PHE A 195 20.10 11.91 -0.51
CA PHE A 195 20.64 12.80 0.50
C PHE A 195 22.17 12.85 0.44
N PRO A 196 22.78 14.02 0.16
CA PRO A 196 22.15 15.30 -0.21
C PRO A 196 21.31 15.22 -1.50
N MET A 197 20.41 16.20 -1.67
CA MET A 197 19.51 16.29 -2.82
C MET A 197 20.28 16.24 -4.15
N ALA A 198 19.78 15.45 -5.09
CA ALA A 198 20.40 15.26 -6.39
C ALA A 198 19.95 16.32 -7.40
N LEU A 199 20.83 16.63 -8.36
CA LEU A 199 20.46 17.28 -9.61
C LEU A 199 19.95 16.23 -10.60
N VAL A 200 18.82 16.49 -11.25
CA VAL A 200 18.27 15.63 -12.31
C VAL A 200 18.38 16.32 -13.65
N GLU A 201 18.96 15.61 -14.62
CA GLU A 201 19.11 16.02 -16.01
C GLU A 201 18.41 15.02 -16.92
N TRP A 202 17.85 15.53 -18.03
CA TRP A 202 17.28 14.71 -19.09
C TRP A 202 18.13 14.78 -20.33
N ARG A 203 18.29 13.63 -21.01
CA ARG A 203 18.98 13.53 -22.29
C ARG A 203 18.18 12.67 -23.25
N LYS A 204 18.33 12.90 -24.55
CA LYS A 204 17.87 12.01 -25.61
C LYS A 204 19.06 11.27 -26.19
N ASP A 205 19.00 9.95 -26.28
CA ASP A 205 20.10 9.15 -26.81
C ASP A 205 20.48 9.57 -28.23
N GLY A 206 21.79 9.59 -28.49
CA GLY A 206 22.35 10.12 -29.73
C GLY A 206 22.52 11.66 -29.74
N LYS A 207 22.09 12.38 -28.71
CA LYS A 207 22.38 13.81 -28.50
C LYS A 207 23.15 14.02 -27.20
N GLU A 208 24.26 14.77 -27.25
CA GLU A 208 25.06 15.12 -26.07
C GLU A 208 24.47 16.26 -25.23
N VAL A 209 23.42 16.91 -25.74
CA VAL A 209 22.80 18.09 -25.15
C VAL A 209 21.83 17.69 -24.03
N ILE A 210 21.90 18.41 -22.91
CA ILE A 210 20.93 18.31 -21.81
C ILE A 210 19.64 19.00 -22.23
N LEU A 211 18.50 18.33 -22.09
CA LEU A 211 17.18 18.89 -22.40
C LEU A 211 16.77 19.93 -21.34
N PRO A 212 16.02 20.99 -21.72
CA PRO A 212 15.38 21.21 -23.03
C PRO A 212 16.31 21.71 -24.14
N GLY A 213 17.54 22.15 -23.82
CA GLY A 213 18.46 22.76 -24.79
C GLY A 213 17.86 24.03 -25.39
N ASP A 214 17.96 24.19 -26.71
CA ASP A 214 17.41 25.31 -27.48
C ASP A 214 16.02 24.98 -28.09
N ASP A 215 15.39 23.89 -27.67
CA ASP A 215 14.18 23.37 -28.30
C ASP A 215 12.91 23.96 -27.65
N PRO A 216 12.14 24.83 -28.34
CA PRO A 216 11.05 25.59 -27.71
C PRO A 216 9.83 24.74 -27.33
N HIS A 217 9.64 23.57 -27.94
CA HIS A 217 8.53 22.67 -27.62
C HIS A 217 8.87 21.64 -26.51
N ILE A 218 10.10 21.63 -25.99
CA ILE A 218 10.52 20.78 -24.88
C ILE A 218 10.66 21.64 -23.61
N SER A 219 10.15 21.15 -22.49
CA SER A 219 10.40 21.77 -21.19
C SER A 219 10.76 20.73 -20.13
N VAL A 220 11.62 21.12 -19.18
CA VAL A 220 11.97 20.30 -18.02
C VAL A 220 11.60 21.06 -16.76
N GLN A 221 10.85 20.42 -15.88
CA GLN A 221 10.49 20.97 -14.57
C GLN A 221 10.93 19.99 -13.49
N SER A 222 11.60 20.49 -12.45
CA SER A 222 11.96 19.69 -11.28
C SER A 222 11.41 20.36 -10.02
N ARG A 223 10.67 19.61 -9.21
CA ARG A 223 10.12 20.07 -7.94
C ARG A 223 10.38 19.05 -6.84
N GLY A 224 10.26 19.48 -5.58
CA GLY A 224 10.27 18.55 -4.46
C GLY A 224 9.23 17.45 -4.67
N GLY A 225 9.63 16.21 -4.41
CA GLY A 225 8.77 15.03 -4.56
C GLY A 225 7.68 14.95 -3.48
N PRO A 226 6.87 13.87 -3.50
CA PRO A 226 5.78 13.70 -2.55
C PRO A 226 6.28 13.58 -1.10
N GLN A 227 7.50 13.08 -0.89
CA GLN A 227 8.14 13.01 0.42
C GLN A 227 9.37 13.92 0.53
N LYS A 228 9.79 14.21 1.76
CA LYS A 228 11.03 14.97 2.01
C LYS A 228 12.22 14.22 1.43
N TYR A 229 13.15 14.98 0.85
CA TYR A 229 14.37 14.44 0.20
C TYR A 229 14.10 13.61 -1.06
N GLU A 230 12.85 13.60 -1.54
CA GLU A 230 12.52 13.18 -2.89
C GLU A 230 12.46 14.39 -3.82
N LEU A 231 12.75 14.15 -5.09
CA LEU A 231 12.68 15.10 -6.19
C LEU A 231 11.93 14.43 -7.32
N SER A 232 10.89 15.08 -7.83
CA SER A 232 10.16 14.65 -9.01
C SER A 232 10.55 15.57 -10.17
N SER A 233 10.99 14.99 -11.28
CA SER A 233 11.38 15.70 -12.50
C SER A 233 10.51 15.26 -13.67
N TRP A 234 9.98 16.24 -14.38
CA TRP A 234 9.13 16.04 -15.55
C TRP A 234 9.82 16.59 -16.80
N LEU A 235 9.85 15.77 -17.85
CA LEU A 235 10.22 16.19 -19.20
C LEU A 235 8.96 16.21 -20.05
N GLN A 236 8.54 17.39 -20.47
CA GLN A 236 7.35 17.60 -21.30
C GLN A 236 7.75 17.93 -22.74
N ILE A 237 7.03 17.34 -23.69
CA ILE A 237 7.15 17.59 -25.13
C ILE A 237 5.76 18.00 -25.63
N GLU A 238 5.66 19.20 -26.19
CA GLU A 238 4.44 19.73 -26.80
C GLU A 238 4.46 19.52 -28.31
N GLU A 239 3.27 19.35 -28.91
CA GLU A 239 3.09 19.12 -30.34
C GLU A 239 4.04 18.03 -30.91
N ALA A 240 4.06 16.87 -30.25
CA ALA A 240 5.04 15.82 -30.52
C ALA A 240 5.05 15.38 -31.99
N SER A 241 6.24 15.25 -32.56
CA SER A 241 6.49 14.84 -33.93
C SER A 241 7.18 13.47 -33.99
N GLN A 242 7.19 12.83 -35.16
CA GLN A 242 7.93 11.58 -35.35
C GLN A 242 9.43 11.71 -35.02
N MET A 243 10.02 12.90 -35.17
CA MET A 243 11.42 13.19 -34.83
C MET A 243 11.69 13.17 -33.32
N ASP A 244 10.64 13.29 -32.51
CA ASP A 244 10.72 13.18 -31.05
C ASP A 244 10.84 11.72 -30.59
N SER A 245 10.48 10.76 -31.44
CA SER A 245 10.70 9.34 -31.15
C SER A 245 12.17 9.06 -30.82
N GLY A 246 12.40 8.19 -29.84
CA GLY A 246 13.73 7.83 -29.37
C GLY A 246 13.78 7.43 -27.91
N THR A 247 14.99 7.23 -27.40
CA THR A 247 15.21 6.86 -25.99
C THR A 247 15.57 8.09 -25.18
N TYR A 248 14.81 8.37 -24.13
CA TYR A 248 15.04 9.45 -23.18
C TYR A 248 15.63 8.89 -21.89
N ARG A 249 16.65 9.55 -21.36
CA ARG A 249 17.36 9.16 -20.14
C ARG A 249 17.23 10.23 -19.08
N CYS A 250 16.69 9.83 -17.93
CA CYS A 250 16.77 10.56 -16.67
C CYS A 250 18.11 10.22 -16.01
N ILE A 251 18.89 11.23 -15.61
CA ILE A 251 20.17 11.06 -14.92
C ILE A 251 20.13 11.89 -13.63
N ALA A 252 20.27 11.23 -12.48
CA ALA A 252 20.33 11.88 -11.19
C ALA A 252 21.74 11.82 -10.60
N ARG A 253 22.26 12.95 -10.11
CA ARG A 253 23.63 13.06 -9.58
C ARG A 253 23.67 13.85 -8.27
N ASN A 254 24.42 13.35 -7.30
CA ASN A 254 24.85 14.11 -6.14
C ASN A 254 26.37 13.92 -5.95
N GLU A 255 26.92 14.46 -4.85
CA GLU A 255 28.35 14.36 -4.53
C GLU A 255 28.85 12.93 -4.25
N LEU A 256 27.94 11.98 -3.95
CA LEU A 256 28.28 10.60 -3.64
C LEU A 256 28.28 9.72 -4.90
N GLY A 257 27.53 10.10 -5.94
CA GLY A 257 27.42 9.29 -7.15
C GLY A 257 26.31 9.73 -8.09
N HIS A 258 25.96 8.83 -9.01
CA HIS A 258 24.90 9.05 -9.98
C HIS A 258 24.18 7.74 -10.33
N VAL A 259 22.95 7.88 -10.82
CA VAL A 259 22.10 6.80 -11.32
C VAL A 259 21.35 7.30 -12.55
N SER A 260 20.91 6.39 -13.41
CA SER A 260 20.10 6.74 -14.57
C SER A 260 19.06 5.68 -14.91
N ALA A 261 17.93 6.11 -15.47
CA ALA A 261 16.91 5.24 -16.05
C ALA A 261 16.47 5.77 -17.41
N THR A 262 15.94 4.90 -18.25
CA THR A 262 15.58 5.20 -19.63
C THR A 262 14.13 4.86 -19.93
N ALA A 263 13.50 5.62 -20.82
CA ALA A 263 12.21 5.33 -21.41
C ALA A 263 12.24 5.55 -22.93
N ILE A 264 11.45 4.77 -23.64
CA ILE A 264 11.30 4.85 -25.10
C ILE A 264 10.03 5.64 -25.42
N LEU A 265 10.17 6.63 -26.30
CA LEU A 265 9.07 7.34 -26.93
C LEU A 265 8.87 6.85 -28.37
N GLY A 266 7.66 6.39 -28.69
CA GLY A 266 7.19 6.22 -30.05
C GLY A 266 6.13 7.27 -30.40
N VAL A 267 6.36 8.08 -31.42
CA VAL A 267 5.35 9.00 -31.95
C VAL A 267 4.91 8.53 -33.32
N LEU A 268 3.66 8.08 -33.44
CA LEU A 268 3.10 7.53 -34.66
C LEU A 268 2.20 8.56 -35.36
N PRO A 269 2.12 8.54 -36.70
CA PRO A 269 1.03 9.23 -37.40
C PRO A 269 -0.33 8.57 -37.08
N PRO A 270 -1.46 9.27 -37.30
CA PRO A 270 -2.78 8.77 -36.88
C PRO A 270 -3.18 7.41 -37.45
N ASP A 271 -2.80 7.10 -38.69
CA ASP A 271 -3.07 5.84 -39.40
C ASP A 271 -2.28 4.65 -38.83
N GLU A 272 -1.02 4.86 -38.46
CA GLU A 272 -0.20 3.85 -37.78
C GLU A 272 -0.66 3.65 -36.33
N MET A 273 -1.07 4.73 -35.65
CA MET A 273 -1.60 4.64 -34.29
C MET A 273 -2.85 3.75 -34.20
N SER A 274 -3.79 3.87 -35.16
CA SER A 274 -4.96 2.98 -35.19
C SER A 274 -4.56 1.51 -35.29
N THR A 275 -3.56 1.21 -36.13
CA THR A 275 -3.06 -0.16 -36.31
C THR A 275 -2.38 -0.68 -35.04
N TYR A 276 -1.57 0.17 -34.38
CA TYR A 276 -0.90 -0.16 -33.12
C TYR A 276 -1.90 -0.51 -32.01
N LEU A 277 -2.99 0.26 -31.88
CA LEU A 277 -4.02 -0.01 -30.87
C LEU A 277 -4.76 -1.32 -31.14
N GLU A 278 -5.12 -1.60 -32.40
CA GLU A 278 -5.77 -2.87 -32.78
C GLU A 278 -4.90 -4.08 -32.47
N GLN A 279 -3.60 -4.01 -32.74
CA GLN A 279 -2.65 -5.09 -32.44
C GLN A 279 -2.51 -5.33 -30.92
N ASN A 280 -2.34 -4.27 -30.13
CA ASN A 280 -2.23 -4.41 -28.67
C ASN A 280 -3.52 -4.95 -28.03
N LEU A 281 -4.70 -4.56 -28.54
CA LEU A 281 -5.98 -5.11 -28.08
C LEU A 281 -6.10 -6.61 -28.40
N ASN A 282 -5.62 -7.03 -29.58
CA ASN A 282 -5.62 -8.42 -29.97
C ASN A 282 -4.62 -9.26 -29.15
N GLU A 283 -3.45 -8.73 -28.81
CA GLU A 283 -2.47 -9.40 -27.93
C GLU A 283 -3.03 -9.58 -26.50
N MET A 284 -3.64 -8.53 -25.92
CA MET A 284 -4.29 -8.65 -24.60
C MET A 284 -5.48 -9.63 -24.62
N SER A 285 -6.21 -9.70 -25.72
CA SER A 285 -7.31 -10.67 -25.91
C SER A 285 -6.78 -12.11 -26.03
N TYR A 286 -5.61 -12.30 -26.66
CA TYR A 286 -5.00 -13.61 -26.84
C TYR A 286 -4.44 -14.18 -25.53
N ASP A 287 -3.81 -13.35 -24.70
CA ASP A 287 -3.33 -13.76 -23.36
C ASP A 287 -4.50 -14.15 -22.43
N GLN A 288 -5.62 -13.43 -22.49
CA GLN A 288 -6.83 -13.78 -21.73
C GLN A 288 -7.49 -15.10 -22.19
N LEU A 289 -7.31 -15.49 -23.45
CA LEU A 289 -7.79 -16.76 -23.98
C LEU A 289 -6.87 -17.92 -23.58
N GLN A 290 -5.55 -17.71 -23.53
CA GLN A 290 -4.61 -18.75 -23.09
C GLN A 290 -4.71 -19.10 -21.60
N ASP A 291 -5.05 -18.15 -20.73
CA ASP A 291 -5.30 -18.43 -19.30
C ASP A 291 -6.60 -19.22 -19.06
N ARG A 292 -7.53 -19.21 -20.04
CA ARG A 292 -8.83 -19.88 -19.92
C ARG A 292 -8.80 -21.35 -20.36
N ASP A 293 -7.78 -21.74 -21.12
CA ASP A 293 -7.58 -23.11 -21.60
C ASP A 293 -6.74 -23.97 -20.63
N TYR A 294 -6.43 -23.45 -19.43
CA TYR A 294 -5.64 -24.15 -18.40
C TYR A 294 -6.45 -24.67 -17.18
N TYR A 295 -7.78 -24.68 -17.25
CA TYR A 295 -8.67 -25.24 -16.23
C TYR A 295 -9.61 -26.32 -16.76
#